data_AF-A0A7S0CG71-F1
#
_entry.id   AF-A0A7S0CG71-F1
#
_cell.length_a   1.000
_cell.length_b   1.000
_cell.length_c   1.000
_cell.angle_alpha   90.00
_cell.angle_beta   90.00
_cell.angle_gamma   90.00
#
_symmetry.space_group_name_H-M   'P 1'
#
loop_
_entity.id
_entity.type
_entity.pdbx_description
1 polymer ?
#
loop_
_entity_poly.entity_id
_entity_poly.type
_entity_poly.pdbx_seq_one_letter_code
_entity_poly.pdbx_strand_id
1 'polypeptide(L)'
;PNGKSGKVRDQYDLGDSLALITTDRQSGFDRMLALVPYKGQVLNLTSAFWFESTKHIIPNHILSIPHPNVSIVKKCEPFPIEFVVRAYMTGSTSTSIWKHYQNGVRNYCGHELPVSNLVGAALLIAVN
;
A
#
# COMPACT_ATOMS: atom_id res chain seq x y z
N PRO A 1 -3.21 -26.57 -3.19
CA PRO A 1 -2.50 -25.67 -4.14
C PRO A 1 -1.66 -24.64 -3.36
N ASN A 2 -0.38 -24.47 -3.73
CA ASN A 2 0.61 -23.67 -3.01
C ASN A 2 0.34 -22.16 -3.09
N GLY A 3 -0.70 -21.70 -2.39
CA GLY A 3 -1.12 -20.31 -2.36
C GLY A 3 -1.17 -19.74 -0.94
N LYS A 4 -0.78 -18.46 -0.79
CA LYS A 4 -0.97 -17.68 0.43
C LYS A 4 -2.14 -16.74 0.23
N SER A 5 -3.12 -16.78 1.13
CA SER A 5 -4.26 -15.88 1.09
C SER A 5 -4.08 -14.74 2.09
N GLY A 6 -4.12 -13.51 1.60
CA GLY A 6 -4.16 -12.30 2.40
C GLY A 6 -5.56 -11.67 2.43
N LYS A 7 -5.71 -10.57 3.18
CA LYS A 7 -6.98 -9.84 3.34
C LYS A 7 -7.66 -9.56 1.98
N VAL A 8 -6.89 -9.05 1.01
CA VAL A 8 -7.42 -8.61 -0.30
C VAL A 8 -6.75 -9.27 -1.51
N ARG A 9 -5.66 -10.02 -1.32
CA ARG A 9 -4.86 -10.58 -2.40
C ARG A 9 -4.47 -12.02 -2.09
N ASP A 10 -4.59 -12.88 -3.09
CA ASP A 10 -4.06 -14.24 -3.06
C ASP A 10 -2.77 -14.30 -3.88
N GLN A 11 -1.78 -15.04 -3.39
CA GLN A 11 -0.50 -15.23 -4.04
C GLN A 11 -0.29 -16.69 -4.35
N TYR A 12 0.10 -17.01 -5.58
CA TYR A 12 0.45 -18.36 -6.02
C TYR A 12 1.88 -18.40 -6.53
N ASP A 13 2.63 -19.42 -6.13
CA ASP A 13 3.99 -19.65 -6.60
C ASP A 13 3.97 -20.38 -7.96
N LEU A 14 4.63 -19.81 -8.97
CA LEU A 14 4.74 -20.36 -10.32
C LEU A 14 6.15 -20.92 -10.64
N GLY A 15 7.01 -21.10 -9.64
CA GLY A 15 8.42 -21.46 -9.83
C GLY A 15 9.30 -20.21 -9.95
N ASP A 16 9.45 -19.67 -11.15
CA ASP A 16 10.34 -18.51 -11.39
C ASP A 16 9.67 -17.15 -11.09
N SER A 17 8.36 -17.15 -10.88
CA SER A 17 7.55 -15.95 -10.70
C SER A 17 6.43 -16.16 -9.67
N LEU A 18 5.71 -15.10 -9.36
CA LEU A 18 4.50 -15.15 -8.53
C LEU A 18 3.31 -14.65 -9.33
N ALA A 19 2.17 -15.33 -9.19
CA ALA A 19 0.88 -14.80 -9.58
C ALA A 19 0.22 -14.12 -8.39
N LEU A 20 -0.06 -12.83 -8.53
CA LEU A 20 -0.79 -12.01 -7.56
C LEU A 20 -2.22 -11.81 -8.06
N ILE A 21 -3.18 -12.36 -7.33
CA ILE A 21 -4.61 -12.29 -7.63
C ILE A 21 -5.24 -11.26 -6.69
N THR A 22 -5.56 -10.07 -7.22
CA THR A 22 -6.24 -9.03 -6.43
C THR A 22 -7.74 -9.30 -6.46
N THR A 23 -8.32 -9.51 -5.29
CA THR A 23 -9.71 -9.98 -5.14
C THR A 23 -10.67 -8.85 -4.79
N ASP A 24 -11.97 -9.16 -4.92
CA ASP A 24 -13.07 -8.24 -4.58
C ASP A 24 -13.33 -8.17 -3.06
N ARG A 25 -12.56 -8.91 -2.26
CA ARG A 25 -12.61 -8.89 -0.79
C ARG A 25 -12.35 -7.49 -0.24
N GLN A 26 -13.28 -6.96 0.53
CA GLN A 26 -13.15 -5.72 1.27
C GLN A 26 -13.00 -6.02 2.76
N SER A 27 -11.99 -5.43 3.38
CA SER A 27 -11.77 -5.50 4.82
C SER A 27 -11.74 -4.11 5.45
N GLY A 28 -12.12 -4.00 6.70
CA GLY A 28 -12.05 -2.78 7.50
C GLY A 28 -12.22 -3.13 8.98
N PHE A 29 -11.62 -2.35 9.87
CA PHE A 29 -11.59 -2.64 11.31
C PHE A 29 -11.12 -4.07 11.62
N ASP A 30 -10.09 -4.53 10.89
CA ASP A 30 -9.54 -5.88 10.96
C ASP A 30 -10.51 -7.04 10.72
N ARG A 31 -11.63 -6.78 10.02
CA ARG A 31 -12.63 -7.79 9.67
C ARG A 31 -12.92 -7.79 8.18
N MET A 32 -13.34 -8.94 7.67
CA MET A 32 -13.94 -9.07 6.34
C MET A 32 -15.33 -8.47 6.35
N LEU A 33 -15.60 -7.52 5.44
CA LEU A 33 -16.85 -6.76 5.43
C LEU A 33 -17.77 -7.20 4.30
N ALA A 34 -17.23 -7.32 3.09
CA ALA A 34 -18.03 -7.60 1.89
C ALA A 34 -17.15 -8.08 0.72
N LEU A 35 -17.82 -8.49 -0.35
CA LEU A 35 -17.26 -8.55 -1.69
C LEU A 35 -17.79 -7.34 -2.47
N VAL A 36 -16.89 -6.52 -3.00
CA VAL A 36 -17.26 -5.37 -3.83
C VAL A 36 -16.97 -5.72 -5.29
N PRO A 37 -17.99 -5.92 -6.13
CA PRO A 37 -17.78 -6.33 -7.52
C PRO A 37 -16.79 -5.43 -8.25
N TYR A 38 -15.86 -6.05 -8.99
CA TYR A 38 -14.84 -5.39 -9.82
C TYR A 38 -13.78 -4.59 -9.04
N LYS A 39 -13.84 -4.52 -7.71
CA LYS A 39 -12.83 -3.84 -6.89
C LYS A 39 -11.42 -4.36 -7.18
N GLY A 40 -11.24 -5.67 -7.28
CA GLY A 40 -9.95 -6.27 -7.54
C GLY A 40 -9.37 -5.85 -8.89
N GLN A 41 -10.21 -5.65 -9.90
CA GLN A 41 -9.81 -5.18 -11.23
C GLN A 41 -9.32 -3.75 -11.17
N VAL A 42 -10.12 -2.87 -10.55
CA VAL A 42 -9.78 -1.45 -10.38
C VAL A 42 -8.45 -1.31 -9.64
N LEU A 43 -8.25 -2.03 -8.54
CA LEU A 43 -7.02 -1.95 -7.76
C LEU A 43 -5.80 -2.50 -8.49
N ASN A 44 -5.93 -3.63 -9.18
CA ASN A 44 -4.82 -4.23 -9.92
C ASN A 44 -4.41 -3.37 -11.12
N LEU A 45 -5.37 -2.85 -11.89
CA LEU A 45 -5.09 -1.97 -13.03
C LEU A 45 -4.57 -0.60 -12.60
N THR A 46 -5.04 -0.06 -11.47
CA THR A 46 -4.46 1.17 -10.89
C THR A 46 -3.01 0.94 -10.49
N SER A 47 -2.69 -0.21 -9.90
CA SER A 47 -1.31 -0.57 -9.57
C SER A 47 -0.46 -0.69 -10.83
N ALA A 48 -0.97 -1.37 -11.88
CA ALA A 48 -0.29 -1.50 -13.16
C ALA A 48 0.01 -0.14 -13.83
N PHE A 49 -0.96 0.79 -13.80
CA PHE A 49 -0.79 2.16 -14.30
C PHE A 49 0.38 2.87 -13.60
N TRP A 50 0.46 2.81 -12.27
CA TRP A 50 1.53 3.46 -11.52
C TRP A 50 2.88 2.80 -11.73
N PHE A 51 2.94 1.47 -11.83
CA PHE A 51 4.19 0.76 -12.14
C PHE A 51 4.74 1.12 -13.52
N GLU A 52 3.88 1.26 -14.52
CA GLU A 52 4.32 1.71 -15.85
C GLU A 52 4.74 3.18 -15.82
N SER A 53 3.91 4.05 -15.22
CA SER A 53 4.17 5.50 -15.17
C SER A 53 5.48 5.85 -14.46
N THR A 54 5.89 5.06 -13.47
CA THR A 54 7.10 5.30 -12.66
C THR A 54 8.30 4.43 -13.04
N LYS A 55 8.18 3.59 -14.08
CA LYS A 55 9.23 2.66 -14.53
C LYS A 55 10.56 3.34 -14.87
N HIS A 56 10.51 4.60 -15.30
CA HIS A 56 11.69 5.41 -15.62
C HIS A 56 12.44 5.93 -14.37
N ILE A 57 11.81 5.88 -13.19
CA ILE A 57 12.39 6.33 -11.92
C ILE A 57 13.10 5.17 -11.22
N ILE A 58 12.45 4.00 -11.14
CA ILE A 58 12.98 2.83 -10.45
C ILE A 58 12.47 1.53 -11.10
N PRO A 59 13.31 0.46 -11.17
CA PRO A 59 12.83 -0.86 -11.55
C PRO A 59 11.71 -1.34 -10.62
N ASN A 60 10.72 -2.03 -11.18
CA ASN A 60 9.65 -2.66 -10.42
C ASN A 60 9.49 -4.15 -10.79
N HIS A 61 8.66 -4.85 -10.01
CA HIS A 61 8.54 -6.30 -10.10
C HIS A 61 7.54 -6.81 -11.14
N ILE A 62 6.80 -5.95 -11.84
CA ILE A 62 5.77 -6.39 -12.80
C ILE A 62 6.43 -7.05 -14.01
N LEU A 63 5.96 -8.25 -14.37
CA LEU A 63 6.35 -8.98 -15.59
C LEU A 63 5.24 -8.90 -16.65
N SER A 64 4.00 -9.14 -16.26
CA SER A 64 2.83 -9.05 -17.17
C SER A 64 1.51 -8.95 -16.40
N ILE A 65 0.46 -8.51 -17.08
CA ILE A 65 -0.91 -8.39 -16.55
C ILE A 65 -1.85 -9.22 -17.47
N PRO A 66 -1.90 -10.56 -17.35
CA PRO A 66 -2.66 -11.41 -18.26
C PRO A 66 -4.19 -11.33 -18.07
N HIS A 67 -4.65 -10.78 -16.95
CA HIS A 67 -6.07 -10.60 -16.64
C HIS A 67 -6.25 -9.38 -15.74
N PRO A 68 -7.39 -8.66 -15.78
CA PRO A 68 -7.62 -7.46 -14.96
C PRO A 68 -7.40 -7.65 -13.46
N ASN A 69 -7.60 -8.84 -12.91
CA ASN A 69 -7.31 -9.17 -11.49
C ASN A 69 -5.92 -9.76 -11.23
N VAL A 70 -5.12 -10.05 -12.26
CA VAL A 70 -3.89 -10.87 -12.14
C VAL A 70 -2.68 -10.08 -12.57
N SER A 71 -1.68 -10.04 -11.69
CA SER A 71 -0.32 -9.59 -12.02
C SER A 71 0.65 -10.74 -11.89
N ILE A 72 1.46 -10.98 -12.92
CA ILE A 72 2.63 -11.86 -12.83
C ILE A 72 3.83 -10.99 -12.46
N VAL A 73 4.53 -11.36 -11.40
CA VAL A 73 5.61 -10.56 -10.83
C VAL A 73 6.87 -11.38 -10.57
N LYS A 74 8.01 -10.70 -10.58
CA LYS A 74 9.28 -11.25 -10.11
C LYS A 74 9.17 -11.59 -8.62
N LYS A 75 9.80 -12.69 -8.21
CA LYS A 75 10.05 -12.97 -6.80
C LYS A 75 11.05 -11.93 -6.27
N CYS A 76 10.73 -11.32 -5.13
CA CYS A 76 11.58 -10.34 -4.47
C CYS A 76 11.68 -10.68 -2.98
N GLU A 77 12.82 -10.39 -2.38
CA GLU A 77 12.98 -10.37 -0.94
C GLU A 77 12.51 -9.00 -0.43
N PRO A 78 11.42 -8.93 0.35
CA PRO A 78 10.93 -7.66 0.86
C PRO A 78 11.85 -7.14 1.97
N PHE A 79 12.18 -5.85 1.93
CA PHE A 79 12.72 -5.18 3.11
C PHE A 79 11.67 -5.18 4.23
N PRO A 80 12.00 -5.54 5.47
CA PRO A 80 11.06 -5.59 6.59
C PRO A 80 10.78 -4.18 7.16
N ILE A 81 10.46 -3.24 6.26
CA ILE A 81 10.27 -1.82 6.51
C ILE A 81 9.11 -1.32 5.66
N GLU A 82 8.24 -0.49 6.23
CA GLU A 82 7.20 0.21 5.47
C GLU A 82 7.67 1.61 5.07
N PHE A 83 7.79 1.86 3.77
CA PHE A 83 8.08 3.20 3.23
C PHE A 83 6.78 4.00 3.11
N VAL A 84 6.59 4.98 3.99
CA VAL A 84 5.38 5.80 4.06
C VAL A 84 5.69 7.24 3.65
N VAL A 85 5.11 7.70 2.56
CA VAL A 85 5.12 9.11 2.17
C VAL A 85 3.79 9.74 2.55
N ARG A 86 3.81 10.78 3.37
CA ARG A 86 2.63 11.56 3.76
C ARG A 86 2.78 12.93 3.13
N ALA A 87 1.76 13.45 2.45
CA ALA A 87 1.68 14.88 2.12
C ALA A 87 0.74 15.63 3.09
N TYR A 88 -0.15 14.91 3.78
CA TYR A 88 -1.16 15.48 4.68
C TYR A 88 -1.09 14.80 6.05
N MET A 89 -1.30 15.60 7.12
CA MET A 89 -1.46 15.06 8.47
C MET A 89 -2.90 14.56 8.66
N THR A 90 -3.07 13.23 8.70
CA THR A 90 -4.39 12.60 8.84
C THR A 90 -4.28 11.25 9.57
N GLY A 91 -5.42 10.60 9.78
CA GLY A 91 -5.57 9.31 10.45
C GLY A 91 -6.30 9.42 11.78
N SER A 92 -6.92 8.32 12.20
CA SER A 92 -7.74 8.24 13.41
C SER A 92 -7.17 7.29 14.47
N THR A 93 -6.20 6.45 14.10
CA THR A 93 -5.57 5.48 15.00
C THR A 93 -4.56 6.15 15.94
N SER A 94 -4.27 5.52 17.08
CA SER A 94 -3.30 6.01 18.05
C SER A 94 -1.90 6.22 17.46
N THR A 95 -1.54 5.46 16.43
CA THR A 95 -0.26 5.56 15.71
C THR A 95 -0.22 6.60 14.60
N SER A 96 -1.37 7.23 14.29
CA SER A 96 -1.45 8.21 13.20
C SER A 96 -0.79 9.54 13.57
N ILE A 97 -0.13 10.16 12.58
CA ILE A 97 0.54 11.46 12.74
C ILE A 97 -0.41 12.52 13.32
N TRP A 98 -1.68 12.52 12.93
CA TRP A 98 -2.67 13.47 13.43
C TRP A 98 -2.95 13.27 14.93
N LYS A 99 -3.13 12.03 15.40
CA LYS A 99 -3.33 11.76 16.84
C LYS A 99 -2.12 12.14 17.67
N HIS A 100 -0.91 11.85 17.21
CA HIS A 100 0.32 12.28 17.88
C HIS A 100 0.42 13.81 17.93
N TYR A 101 0.16 14.50 16.82
CA TYR A 101 0.17 15.96 16.76
C TYR A 101 -0.88 16.59 17.70
N GLN A 102 -2.10 16.06 17.72
CA GLN A 102 -3.15 16.49 18.65
C GLN A 102 -2.74 16.32 20.11
N ASN A 103 -1.98 15.26 20.43
CA ASN A 103 -1.45 14.97 21.76
C ASN A 103 -0.18 15.78 22.09
N GLY A 104 0.18 16.79 21.28
CA GLY A 104 1.31 17.67 21.54
C GLY A 104 2.66 17.18 21.01
N VAL A 105 2.72 16.03 20.34
CA VAL A 105 3.97 15.56 19.71
C VAL A 105 4.31 16.49 18.55
N ARG A 106 5.53 17.01 18.54
CA ARG A 106 6.06 17.89 17.49
C ARG A 106 7.29 17.34 16.78
N ASN A 107 7.92 16.29 17.30
CA ASN A 107 8.90 15.50 16.57
C ASN A 107 8.28 14.14 16.23
N TYR A 108 8.09 13.84 14.95
CA TYR A 108 7.49 12.60 14.50
C TYR A 108 8.36 11.94 13.44
N CYS A 109 8.79 10.70 13.68
CA CYS A 109 9.72 9.96 12.83
C CYS A 109 11.03 10.75 12.52
N GLY A 110 11.50 11.58 13.46
CA GLY A 110 12.71 12.40 13.29
C GLY A 110 12.49 13.73 12.59
N HIS A 111 11.25 14.09 12.26
CA HIS A 111 10.91 15.36 11.61
C HIS A 111 10.20 16.30 12.56
N GLU A 112 10.64 17.56 12.59
CA GLU A 112 9.95 18.62 13.31
C GLU A 112 8.70 19.05 12.54
N LEU A 113 7.55 18.94 13.20
CA LEU A 113 6.26 19.32 12.67
C LEU A 113 6.01 20.80 12.97
N PRO A 114 5.59 21.60 11.96
CA PRO A 114 5.33 23.00 12.16
C PRO A 114 4.14 23.19 13.12
N VAL A 115 4.24 24.19 13.98
CA VAL A 115 3.10 24.65 14.79
C VAL A 115 2.18 25.43 13.86
N SER A 116 1.25 24.74 13.23
CA SER A 116 0.20 25.38 12.46
C SER A 116 -1.17 24.83 12.84
N ASN A 117 -2.13 25.74 12.78
CA ASN A 117 -3.57 25.54 12.87
C ASN A 117 -4.18 25.09 11.52
N LEU A 118 -3.36 24.96 10.48
CA LEU A 118 -3.77 24.48 9.17
C LEU A 118 -3.53 22.97 9.06
N VAL A 119 -4.63 22.24 8.98
CA VAL A 119 -4.60 20.85 8.56
C VAL A 119 -4.14 20.83 7.09
N GLY A 120 -2.97 20.26 6.81
CA GLY A 120 -2.81 19.60 5.50
C GLY A 120 -1.63 19.97 4.61
N ALA A 121 -0.41 20.12 5.13
CA ALA A 121 0.78 19.84 4.32
C ALA A 121 1.98 19.50 5.21
N ALA A 122 2.37 18.24 5.28
CA ALA A 122 3.68 17.83 5.75
C ALA A 122 4.13 16.70 4.84
N LEU A 123 5.11 16.97 3.96
CA LEU A 123 5.75 15.93 3.17
C LEU A 123 6.70 15.16 4.10
N LEU A 124 6.23 14.05 4.65
CA LEU A 124 7.00 13.19 5.54
C LEU A 124 7.30 11.87 4.83
N ILE A 125 8.57 11.53 4.67
CA ILE A 125 8.96 10.14 4.40
C ILE A 125 9.27 9.52 5.76
N ALA A 126 8.36 8.67 6.23
CA ALA A 126 8.53 7.89 7.43
C ALA A 126 8.84 6.43 7.05
N VAL A 127 9.81 5.86 7.75
CA VAL A 127 10.11 4.44 7.76
C VAL A 127 9.40 3.91 9.00
N ASN A 128 8.42 3.02 8.81
CA ASN A 128 7.72 2.32 9.89
C ASN A 128 8.25 0.89 10.03
#